data_AF-Q3AUP8-F1
#
_entry.id   AF-Q3AUP8-F1
#
_cell.length_a   1.000
_cell.length_b   1.000
_cell.length_c   1.000
_cell.angle_alpha   90.00
_cell.angle_beta   90.00
_cell.angle_gamma   90.00
#
_symmetry.space_group_name_H-M   'P 1'
#
loop_
_entity.id
_entity.type
_entity.pdbx_description
1 polymer ?
#
loop_
_entity_poly.entity_id
_entity_poly.type
_entity_poly.pdbx_seq_one_letter_code
_entity_poly.pdbx_strand_id
1 'polypeptide(L)'
;MIRLSFLLGAAFMTTLFNAGMPGKTSSAMGKCNPPKAVKIMEMELSRSKNLQQAFELVIKEKAFDGSKACITFIREEAMKSRDSAPLIFKKLWLE
;
A
#
# COMPACT_ATOMS: atom_id res chain seq x y z
N MET A 1 -38.74 -41.64 -27.23
CA MET A 1 -38.66 -41.08 -25.86
C MET A 1 -37.68 -39.93 -25.87
N ILE A 2 -38.19 -38.70 -25.72
CA ILE A 2 -37.44 -37.45 -25.77
C ILE A 2 -36.64 -37.33 -24.46
N ARG A 3 -35.30 -37.30 -24.54
CA ARG A 3 -34.47 -37.06 -23.36
C ARG A 3 -34.36 -35.55 -23.11
N LEU A 4 -35.07 -35.17 -22.06
CA LEU A 4 -35.08 -33.91 -21.33
C LEU A 4 -33.67 -33.37 -21.03
N SER A 5 -33.50 -32.06 -21.29
CA SER A 5 -32.80 -31.07 -20.45
C SER A 5 -31.29 -31.27 -20.27
N PHE A 6 -30.40 -30.56 -20.96
CA PHE A 6 -30.14 -29.10 -20.97
C PHE A 6 -30.08 -28.45 -19.58
N LEU A 7 -28.95 -27.78 -19.32
CA LEU A 7 -28.64 -26.84 -18.23
C LEU A 7 -28.12 -27.41 -16.90
N LEU A 8 -26.89 -27.93 -16.91
CA LEU A 8 -25.97 -27.80 -15.77
C LEU A 8 -24.71 -27.03 -16.24
N GLY A 9 -24.81 -25.71 -16.25
CA GLY A 9 -23.69 -24.82 -16.55
C GLY A 9 -23.92 -23.49 -15.86
N ALA A 10 -22.90 -23.03 -15.13
CA ALA A 10 -22.83 -21.75 -14.42
C ALA A 10 -23.54 -21.67 -13.04
N ALA A 11 -22.96 -22.35 -12.04
CA ALA A 11 -23.13 -21.95 -10.64
C ALA A 11 -21.79 -22.08 -9.89
N PHE A 12 -20.75 -21.42 -10.40
CA PHE A 12 -19.47 -21.32 -9.69
C PHE A 12 -18.74 -20.05 -10.12
N MET A 13 -19.15 -18.87 -9.64
CA MET A 13 -18.30 -17.66 -9.59
C MET A 13 -19.07 -16.46 -8.99
N THR A 14 -19.40 -16.47 -7.69
CA THR A 14 -19.88 -15.22 -7.04
C THR A 14 -19.44 -15.02 -5.57
N THR A 15 -18.52 -15.81 -5.03
CA THR A 15 -18.04 -15.62 -3.64
C THR A 15 -16.54 -15.36 -3.54
N LEU A 16 -16.03 -14.43 -4.35
CA LEU A 16 -14.69 -13.85 -4.17
C LEU A 16 -14.72 -12.32 -4.26
N PHE A 17 -15.82 -11.67 -3.84
CA PHE A 17 -15.70 -10.32 -3.33
C PHE A 17 -15.15 -10.41 -1.91
N ASN A 18 -13.82 -10.41 -1.83
CA ASN A 18 -13.08 -10.05 -0.63
C ASN A 18 -13.75 -8.81 -0.03
N ALA A 19 -14.53 -9.03 1.03
CA ALA A 19 -14.86 -7.98 1.97
C ALA A 19 -13.52 -7.48 2.50
N GLY A 20 -13.02 -6.39 1.91
CA GLY A 20 -11.98 -5.60 2.53
C GLY A 20 -12.53 -5.20 3.89
N MET A 21 -12.10 -5.90 4.94
CA MET A 21 -12.28 -5.41 6.31
C MET A 21 -11.87 -3.94 6.27
N PRO A 22 -12.74 -3.00 6.65
CA PRO A 22 -12.26 -1.67 6.96
C PRO A 22 -11.31 -1.88 8.12
N GLY A 23 -10.01 -1.93 7.80
CA GLY A 23 -8.97 -2.00 8.82
C GLY A 23 -9.28 -0.85 9.76
N LYS A 24 -9.48 -1.17 11.04
CA LYS A 24 -9.70 -0.18 12.10
C LYS A 24 -8.66 0.92 11.88
N THR A 25 -9.07 2.05 11.30
CA THR A 25 -8.17 3.16 11.08
C THR A 25 -7.83 3.63 12.48
N SER A 26 -6.65 3.23 12.96
CA SER A 26 -6.12 3.75 14.22
C SER A 26 -6.25 5.26 14.17
N SER A 27 -6.63 5.90 15.27
CA SER A 27 -6.75 7.37 15.36
C SER A 27 -5.45 8.09 14.94
N ALA A 28 -4.33 7.37 14.94
CA ALA A 28 -3.04 7.83 14.44
C ALA A 28 -2.94 7.95 12.91
N MET A 29 -3.83 7.32 12.13
CA MET A 29 -3.77 7.31 10.66
C MET A 29 -4.36 8.59 10.06
N GLY A 30 -3.81 8.99 8.92
CA GLY A 30 -4.22 10.17 8.16
C GLY A 30 -4.79 9.83 6.78
N LYS A 31 -4.55 10.72 5.82
CA LYS A 31 -4.82 10.44 4.40
C LYS A 31 -3.57 9.86 3.76
N CYS A 32 -3.74 9.01 2.74
CA CYS A 32 -2.60 8.58 1.94
C CYS A 32 -1.96 9.80 1.24
N ASN A 33 -0.69 10.07 1.53
CA ASN A 33 0.08 11.13 0.87
C ASN A 33 1.46 10.59 0.47
N PRO A 34 1.56 9.93 -0.69
CA PRO A 34 2.80 9.31 -1.14
C PRO A 34 3.99 10.28 -1.26
N PRO A 35 3.85 11.48 -1.86
CA PRO A 35 4.98 12.43 -1.93
C PRO A 35 5.48 12.87 -0.55
N LYS A 36 4.57 13.14 0.39
CA LYS A 36 4.96 13.49 1.78
C LYS A 36 5.64 12.31 2.47
N ALA A 37 5.13 11.09 2.31
CA ALA A 37 5.70 9.89 2.91
C ALA A 37 7.12 9.62 2.39
N VAL A 38 7.33 9.67 1.07
CA VAL A 38 8.66 9.52 0.44
C VAL A 38 9.64 10.56 0.97
N LYS A 39 9.24 11.83 1.03
CA LYS A 39 10.08 12.91 1.57
C LYS A 39 10.48 12.69 3.03
N ILE A 40 9.55 12.24 3.87
CA ILE A 40 9.83 11.92 5.28
C ILE A 40 10.82 10.77 5.36
N MET A 41 10.55 9.68 4.63
CA MET A 41 11.39 8.50 4.73
C MET A 41 12.81 8.74 4.20
N GLU A 42 12.95 9.46 3.08
CA GLU A 42 14.27 9.85 2.57
C GLU A 42 15.08 10.63 3.62
N MET A 43 14.45 11.61 4.26
CA MET A 43 15.08 12.44 5.29
C MET A 43 15.48 11.63 6.54
N GLU A 44 14.66 10.68 6.97
CA GLU A 44 14.99 9.86 8.13
C GLU A 44 16.07 8.83 7.80
N LEU A 45 16.04 8.23 6.62
CA LEU A 45 17.11 7.35 6.13
C LEU A 45 18.44 8.12 6.02
N SER A 46 18.44 9.37 5.56
CA SER A 46 19.65 10.21 5.51
C SER A 46 20.20 10.57 6.90
N ARG A 47 19.38 10.40 7.95
CA ARG A 47 19.78 10.53 9.36
C ARG A 47 20.15 9.20 10.01
N SER A 48 20.44 8.19 9.18
CA SER A 48 20.80 6.83 9.60
C SER A 48 19.70 6.10 10.39
N LYS A 49 18.44 6.53 10.26
CA LYS A 49 17.30 5.76 10.79
C LYS A 49 17.04 4.56 9.90
N ASN A 50 16.41 3.54 10.49
CA ASN A 50 15.94 2.39 9.72
C ASN A 50 14.54 2.66 9.11
N LEU A 51 14.11 1.77 8.21
CA LEU A 51 12.83 1.92 7.50
C LEU A 51 11.62 1.93 8.45
N GLN A 52 11.67 1.16 9.55
CA GLN A 52 10.60 1.13 10.54
C GLN A 52 10.45 2.48 11.24
N GLN A 53 11.55 3.04 11.74
CA GLN A 53 11.57 4.36 12.39
C GLN A 53 11.12 5.48 11.44
N ALA A 54 11.56 5.42 10.18
CA ALA A 54 11.14 6.34 9.14
C ALA A 54 9.62 6.25 8.91
N PHE A 55 9.07 5.04 8.85
CA PHE A 55 7.65 4.81 8.62
C PHE A 55 6.77 5.17 9.84
N GLU A 56 7.27 5.01 11.06
CA GLU A 56 6.62 5.53 12.27
C GLU A 56 6.41 7.05 12.17
N LEU A 57 7.39 7.78 11.64
CA LEU A 57 7.26 9.21 11.41
C LEU A 57 6.23 9.53 10.32
N VAL A 58 6.13 8.72 9.26
CA VAL A 58 5.07 8.85 8.24
C VAL A 58 3.67 8.75 8.86
N ILE A 59 3.48 7.79 9.78
CA ILE A 59 2.21 7.62 10.53
C ILE A 59 1.96 8.83 11.42
N LYS A 60 2.96 9.24 12.21
CA LYS A 60 2.87 10.41 13.11
C LYS A 60 2.51 11.69 12.36
N GLU A 61 3.04 11.84 11.14
CA GLU A 61 2.80 12.96 10.23
C GLU A 61 1.50 12.83 9.40
N LYS A 62 0.68 11.81 9.67
CA LYS A 62 -0.62 11.55 9.04
C LYS A 62 -0.54 11.44 7.51
N ALA A 63 0.58 10.92 7.00
CA ALA A 63 0.83 10.70 5.56
C ALA A 63 0.51 9.26 5.11
N PHE A 64 -0.01 8.43 6.01
CA PHE A 64 -0.42 7.04 5.76
C PHE A 64 -1.83 6.79 6.30
N ASP A 65 -2.66 6.06 5.56
CA ASP A 65 -4.06 5.78 5.89
C ASP A 65 -4.31 4.38 6.47
N GLY A 66 -3.26 3.56 6.62
CA GLY A 66 -3.39 2.18 7.09
C GLY A 66 -3.61 1.15 5.99
N SER A 67 -3.82 1.56 4.73
CA SER A 67 -4.15 0.66 3.63
C SER A 67 -2.92 0.10 2.91
N LYS A 68 -3.03 -1.14 2.42
CA LYS A 68 -2.03 -1.73 1.51
C LYS A 68 -1.93 -0.96 0.18
N ALA A 69 -3.04 -0.37 -0.26
CA ALA A 69 -3.06 0.48 -1.45
C ALA A 69 -2.14 1.69 -1.27
N CYS A 70 -2.17 2.34 -0.11
CA CYS A 70 -1.28 3.47 0.15
C CYS A 70 0.21 3.08 0.15
N ILE A 71 0.57 1.91 0.69
CA ILE A 71 1.94 1.39 0.60
C ILE A 71 2.38 1.24 -0.86
N THR A 72 1.49 0.76 -1.73
CA THR A 72 1.77 0.60 -3.16
C THR A 72 2.07 1.95 -3.79
N PHE A 73 1.23 2.97 -3.54
CA PHE A 73 1.47 4.31 -4.04
C PHE A 73 2.75 4.95 -3.50
N ILE A 74 3.10 4.70 -2.24
CA ILE A 74 4.39 5.13 -1.67
C ILE A 74 5.57 4.51 -2.42
N ARG A 75 5.50 3.21 -2.75
CA ARG A 75 6.55 2.56 -3.55
C ARG A 75 6.64 3.13 -4.96
N GLU A 76 5.50 3.32 -5.63
CA GLU A 76 5.46 3.95 -6.96
C GLU A 76 6.05 5.37 -6.95
N GLU A 77 5.71 6.16 -5.93
CA GLU A 77 6.25 7.51 -5.77
C GLU A 77 7.77 7.47 -5.55
N ALA A 78 8.27 6.54 -4.72
CA ALA A 78 9.71 6.35 -4.53
C ALA A 78 10.44 5.97 -5.84
N MET A 79 9.78 5.21 -6.72
CA MET A 79 10.32 4.91 -8.05
C MET A 79 10.36 6.14 -8.95
N LYS A 80 9.31 6.97 -8.94
CA LYS A 80 9.28 8.24 -9.69
C LYS A 80 10.33 9.23 -9.20
N SER A 81 10.55 9.28 -7.90
CA SER A 81 11.53 10.16 -7.25
C SER A 81 12.92 9.53 -7.10
N ARG A 82 13.27 8.48 -7.86
CA ARG A 82 14.53 7.73 -7.66
C ARG A 82 15.78 8.60 -7.65
N ASP A 83 15.80 9.66 -8.46
CA ASP A 83 16.96 10.54 -8.61
C ASP A 83 17.04 11.58 -7.48
N SER A 84 15.90 11.98 -6.92
CA SER A 84 15.80 12.99 -5.85
C SER A 84 15.65 12.40 -4.44
N ALA A 85 15.28 11.14 -4.32
CA ALA A 85 15.15 10.37 -3.09
C ALA A 85 15.78 8.96 -3.24
N PRO A 86 17.10 8.89 -3.46
CA PRO A 86 17.79 7.64 -3.78
C PRO A 86 17.82 6.64 -2.61
N LEU A 87 17.80 7.09 -1.36
CA LEU A 87 17.89 6.20 -0.21
C LEU A 87 16.62 5.37 -0.03
N ILE A 88 15.45 6.02 -0.07
CA ILE A 88 14.17 5.33 0.05
C ILE A 88 13.86 4.51 -1.19
N PHE A 89 14.26 4.98 -2.38
CA PHE A 89 14.19 4.17 -3.60
C PHE A 89 14.95 2.85 -3.42
N LYS A 90 16.23 2.93 -3.02
CA LYS A 90 17.05 1.74 -2.77
C LYS A 90 16.39 0.80 -1.75
N LYS A 91 15.94 1.34 -0.62
CA LYS A 91 15.32 0.56 0.46
C LYS A 91 14.01 -0.13 0.09
N LEU A 92 13.24 0.41 -0.85
CA LEU A 92 11.93 -0.15 -1.21
C LEU A 92 11.94 -1.04 -2.45
N TRP A 93 12.96 -0.92 -3.30
CA TRP A 93 13.00 -1.57 -4.61
C TRP A 93 14.23 -2.44 -4.87
N LEU A 94 15.35 -2.16 -4.21
CA LEU A 94 16.62 -2.86 -4.45
C LEU A 94 17.06 -3.73 -3.27
N GLU A 95 16.45 -3.56 -2.11
CA GLU A 95 16.64 -4.33 -0.88
C GLU A 95 15.33 -5.02 -0.48
#